data_AF-A0A382MVV9-F1
#
_entry.id   AF-A0A382MVV9-F1
#
_cell.length_a   1.000
_cell.length_b   1.000
_cell.length_c   1.000
_cell.angle_alpha   90.00
_cell.angle_beta   90.00
_cell.angle_gamma   90.00
#
_symmetry.space_group_name_H-M   'P 1'
#
loop_
_entity.id
_entity.type
_entity.pdbx_description
1 polymer ?
#
loop_
_entity_poly.entity_id
_entity_poly.type
_entity_poly.pdbx_seq_one_letter_code
_entity_poly.pdbx_strand_id
1 'polypeptide(L)'
;MWDRDGSVRGGSDGVSHVPQPVIAILIISFLPLSKTVTGKVYPLAQILTHRTVVRDGWHNMCTDICFWRDTFWLVYDRTSAHSAPDGVVVVLRSSDLRRWDEVAVLATPNDARDVKLAATEDELLVFCTDSWYEPVAGRKRQGGQPYLFSSPDG
;
A
#
# COMPACT_ATOMS: atom_id res chain seq x y z
N MET A 1 45.42 14.69 21.96
CA MET A 1 46.33 15.79 22.27
C MET A 1 45.95 16.95 21.36
N TRP A 2 45.56 18.09 21.92
CA TRP A 2 45.49 19.36 21.20
C TRP A 2 46.82 20.09 21.42
N ASP A 3 47.36 20.78 20.42
CA ASP A 3 47.49 22.26 20.43
C ASP A 3 48.29 22.77 19.18
N ARG A 4 48.58 24.07 19.01
CA ARG A 4 47.64 25.20 18.77
C ARG A 4 48.39 26.50 18.42
N ASP A 5 48.95 26.59 17.22
CA ASP A 5 49.90 27.64 16.84
C ASP A 5 49.53 28.24 15.45
N GLY A 6 49.47 29.56 15.21
CA GLY A 6 49.60 30.68 16.15
C GLY A 6 50.38 31.87 15.56
N SER A 7 49.81 32.63 14.61
CA SER A 7 50.44 33.86 14.11
C SER A 7 49.43 34.90 13.61
N VAL A 8 49.53 36.13 14.12
CA VAL A 8 48.71 37.30 13.74
C VAL A 8 49.57 38.56 13.77
N ARG A 9 49.58 39.35 12.68
CA ARG A 9 50.03 40.77 12.61
C ARG A 9 49.30 41.46 11.43
N GLY A 10 48.79 42.70 11.50
CA GLY A 10 48.54 43.57 12.67
C GLY A 10 48.48 45.07 12.30
N GLY A 11 47.39 45.78 12.66
CA GLY A 11 47.17 47.25 12.47
C GLY A 11 46.78 47.67 11.04
N SER A 12 46.16 48.82 10.74
CA SER A 12 45.59 49.99 11.49
C SER A 12 44.94 50.95 10.44
N ASP A 13 44.05 51.93 10.67
CA ASP A 13 43.45 52.55 11.87
C ASP A 13 42.04 53.16 11.54
N GLY A 14 41.52 54.16 12.30
CA GLY A 14 40.25 54.90 12.04
C GLY A 14 40.32 56.00 10.96
N VAL A 15 39.33 56.90 10.76
CA VAL A 15 38.39 57.54 11.72
C VAL A 15 37.10 58.14 11.05
N SER A 16 35.95 58.10 11.77
CA SER A 16 34.70 58.92 11.72
C SER A 16 33.79 59.13 10.47
N HIS A 17 32.46 58.86 10.67
CA HIS A 17 31.20 59.59 10.32
C HIS A 17 31.03 60.40 8.98
N VAL A 18 29.86 60.68 8.37
CA VAL A 18 28.44 60.98 8.76
C VAL A 18 27.48 60.52 7.59
N PRO A 19 26.16 60.25 7.75
CA PRO A 19 25.36 59.50 6.75
C PRO A 19 24.38 60.26 5.80
N GLN A 20 24.14 59.66 4.62
CA GLN A 20 22.92 59.68 3.74
C GLN A 20 22.38 61.02 3.16
N PRO A 21 22.03 61.07 1.85
CA PRO A 21 20.61 60.95 1.49
C PRO A 21 20.24 60.26 0.13
N VAL A 22 19.09 59.58 0.18
CA VAL A 22 18.01 59.34 -0.82
C VAL A 22 18.16 59.86 -2.29
N ILE A 23 17.95 58.98 -3.27
CA ILE A 23 16.94 59.09 -4.38
C ILE A 23 16.92 57.78 -5.23
N ALA A 24 15.77 57.48 -5.84
CA ALA A 24 15.48 56.19 -6.49
C ALA A 24 15.80 56.16 -8.01
N ILE A 25 16.07 54.95 -8.53
CA ILE A 25 16.03 54.65 -9.97
C ILE A 25 14.82 53.74 -10.24
N LEU A 26 13.96 54.17 -11.17
CA LEU A 26 12.82 53.40 -11.66
C LEU A 26 13.25 52.56 -12.86
N ILE A 27 13.23 51.22 -12.75
CA ILE A 27 13.37 50.33 -13.91
C ILE A 27 11.99 49.76 -14.26
N ILE A 28 11.43 50.22 -15.38
CA ILE A 28 10.26 49.61 -16.00
C ILE A 28 10.74 48.53 -16.97
N SER A 29 10.31 47.29 -16.79
CA SER A 29 9.81 46.42 -17.88
C SER A 29 9.44 45.02 -17.39
N PHE A 30 8.59 44.35 -18.17
CA PHE A 30 8.16 42.95 -18.02
C PHE A 30 7.58 42.55 -16.66
N LEU A 31 6.25 42.63 -16.57
CA LEU A 31 5.52 41.55 -15.89
C LEU A 31 5.94 40.23 -16.56
N PRO A 32 6.42 39.21 -15.83
CA PRO A 32 6.18 37.85 -16.27
C PRO A 32 4.65 37.70 -16.29
N LEU A 33 4.07 37.45 -17.48
CA LEU A 33 2.68 37.07 -17.57
C LEU A 33 2.54 35.76 -16.80
N SER A 34 2.05 35.84 -15.56
CA SER A 34 1.83 34.68 -14.72
C SER A 34 0.83 33.79 -15.43
N LYS A 35 1.35 32.73 -16.07
CA LYS A 35 0.52 31.65 -16.56
C LYS A 35 -0.06 31.01 -15.32
N THR A 36 -1.28 31.39 -14.95
CA THR A 36 -2.08 30.68 -13.96
C THR A 36 -2.21 29.25 -14.46
N VAL A 37 -1.32 28.38 -13.99
CA VAL A 37 -1.43 26.96 -14.22
C VAL A 37 -2.68 26.55 -13.45
N THR A 38 -3.77 26.39 -14.18
CA THR A 38 -5.03 25.82 -13.71
C THR A 38 -4.83 24.34 -13.47
N GLY A 39 -3.97 24.04 -12.49
CA GLY A 39 -3.65 22.71 -12.04
C GLY A 39 -4.93 22.02 -11.64
N LYS A 40 -5.25 20.93 -12.35
CA LYS A 40 -6.43 20.11 -12.09
C LYS A 40 -6.30 19.56 -10.67
N VAL A 41 -7.04 20.14 -9.72
CA VAL A 41 -7.05 19.70 -8.33
C VAL A 41 -7.73 18.34 -8.29
N TYR A 42 -6.90 17.29 -8.20
CA TYR A 42 -7.38 15.94 -7.92
C TYR A 42 -7.79 15.88 -6.44
N PRO A 43 -8.95 15.29 -6.10
CA PRO A 43 -9.31 15.08 -4.70
C PRO A 43 -8.29 14.16 -4.05
N LEU A 44 -7.75 14.58 -2.91
CA LEU A 44 -6.86 13.72 -2.11
C LEU A 44 -7.68 12.58 -1.51
N ALA A 45 -7.20 11.34 -1.67
CA ALA A 45 -7.82 10.19 -1.03
C ALA A 45 -7.67 10.30 0.49
N GLN A 46 -8.79 10.27 1.22
CA GLN A 46 -8.82 10.34 2.68
C GLN A 46 -9.33 9.02 3.26
N ILE A 47 -8.60 8.46 4.23
CA ILE A 47 -9.07 7.33 5.03
C ILE A 47 -10.15 7.84 5.99
N LEU A 48 -11.42 7.52 5.69
CA LEU A 48 -12.56 7.94 6.51
C LEU A 48 -12.72 7.08 7.77
N THR A 49 -12.50 5.77 7.66
CA THR A 49 -12.48 4.82 8.79
C THR A 49 -11.52 3.66 8.52
N HIS A 50 -11.06 3.00 9.58
CA HIS A 50 -10.34 1.72 9.53
C HIS A 50 -11.01 0.75 10.52
N ARG A 51 -11.13 -0.53 10.14
CA ARG A 51 -11.73 -1.59 10.96
C ARG A 51 -10.94 -2.88 10.76
N THR A 52 -10.71 -3.62 11.84
CA THR A 52 -10.21 -5.00 11.75
C THR A 52 -11.37 -5.94 11.44
N VAL A 53 -11.23 -6.79 10.40
CA VAL A 53 -12.21 -7.84 10.08
C VAL A 53 -11.91 -9.10 10.90
N VAL A 54 -10.68 -9.60 10.85
CA VAL A 54 -10.22 -10.83 11.55
C VAL A 54 -9.05 -10.52 12.47
N ARG A 55 -9.00 -11.16 13.64
CA ARG A 55 -7.86 -11.13 14.58
C ARG A 55 -7.79 -12.45 15.38
N ASP A 56 -7.57 -13.54 14.64
CA ASP A 56 -7.50 -14.92 15.11
C ASP A 56 -6.07 -15.37 15.49
N GLY A 57 -5.04 -14.62 15.08
CA GLY A 57 -3.64 -14.89 15.38
C GLY A 57 -2.88 -15.63 14.27
N TRP A 58 -3.54 -15.95 13.16
CA TRP A 58 -2.94 -16.59 11.99
C TRP A 58 -2.26 -15.55 11.07
N HIS A 59 -1.42 -16.03 10.14
CA HIS A 59 -0.89 -15.16 9.07
C HIS A 59 -1.94 -15.04 7.97
N ASN A 60 -2.70 -13.93 8.03
CA ASN A 60 -3.78 -13.63 7.10
C ASN A 60 -3.30 -12.64 6.03
N MET A 61 -3.41 -12.99 4.74
CA MET A 61 -2.83 -12.22 3.64
C MET A 61 -3.69 -12.23 2.35
N CYS A 62 -3.19 -11.53 1.32
CA CYS A 62 -3.73 -11.51 -0.05
C CYS A 62 -5.23 -11.20 -0.21
N THR A 63 -5.79 -10.47 0.75
CA THR A 63 -7.21 -10.13 0.86
C THR A 63 -7.79 -9.45 -0.39
N ASP A 64 -8.99 -9.87 -0.78
CA ASP A 64 -9.78 -9.28 -1.86
C ASP A 64 -11.25 -9.09 -1.42
N ILE A 65 -11.98 -8.16 -2.05
CA ILE A 65 -13.35 -7.80 -1.68
C ILE A 65 -14.18 -7.33 -2.88
N CYS A 66 -15.39 -7.88 -3.03
CA CYS A 66 -16.36 -7.44 -4.04
C CYS A 66 -17.77 -7.24 -3.44
N PHE A 67 -18.69 -6.72 -4.24
CA PHE A 67 -20.11 -6.61 -3.92
C PHE A 67 -20.93 -7.35 -4.97
N TRP A 68 -21.78 -8.29 -4.55
CA TRP A 68 -22.51 -9.21 -5.41
C TRP A 68 -23.78 -9.71 -4.71
N ARG A 69 -24.90 -9.80 -5.44
CA ARG A 69 -26.25 -10.14 -4.91
C ARG A 69 -26.56 -9.39 -3.60
N ASP A 70 -26.49 -8.06 -3.66
CA ASP A 70 -26.70 -7.11 -2.55
C ASP A 70 -25.85 -7.35 -1.28
N THR A 71 -24.77 -8.12 -1.40
CA THR A 71 -23.92 -8.59 -0.29
C THR A 71 -22.45 -8.27 -0.57
N PHE A 72 -21.69 -7.89 0.46
CA PHE A 72 -20.23 -7.78 0.38
C PHE A 72 -19.58 -9.13 0.63
N TRP A 73 -18.65 -9.51 -0.23
CA TRP A 73 -17.89 -10.76 -0.15
C TRP A 73 -16.43 -10.44 0.00
N LEU A 74 -15.75 -11.07 0.97
CA LEU A 74 -14.34 -10.87 1.26
C LEU A 74 -13.65 -12.22 1.37
N VAL A 75 -12.48 -12.34 0.73
CA VAL A 75 -11.62 -13.53 0.82
C VAL A 75 -10.25 -13.16 1.37
N TYR A 76 -9.58 -14.10 2.04
CA TYR A 76 -8.17 -13.98 2.42
C TYR A 76 -7.50 -15.36 2.52
N ASP A 77 -6.19 -15.42 2.30
CA ASP A 77 -5.37 -16.59 2.59
C ASP A 77 -5.12 -16.64 4.12
N ARG A 78 -5.34 -17.79 4.77
CA ARG A 78 -5.05 -18.07 6.19
C ARG A 78 -4.07 -19.22 6.30
N THR A 79 -2.93 -19.02 6.96
CA THR A 79 -1.80 -19.98 7.07
C THR A 79 -1.02 -19.75 8.37
N SER A 80 -0.29 -20.75 8.88
CA SER A 80 0.49 -20.58 10.13
C SER A 80 1.71 -19.67 9.99
N ALA A 81 2.21 -19.46 8.77
CA ALA A 81 3.35 -18.59 8.50
C ALA A 81 3.30 -18.00 7.08
N HIS A 82 4.16 -17.02 6.79
CA HIS A 82 4.25 -16.41 5.47
C HIS A 82 4.59 -17.40 4.33
N SER A 83 5.15 -18.56 4.65
CA SER A 83 5.27 -19.69 3.72
C SER A 83 5.21 -21.00 4.51
N ALA A 84 4.04 -21.64 4.53
CA ALA A 84 3.78 -22.92 5.19
C ALA A 84 2.78 -23.75 4.37
N PRO A 85 2.86 -25.09 4.39
CA PRO A 85 2.03 -25.98 3.56
C PRO A 85 0.65 -26.23 4.22
N ASP A 86 0.01 -25.15 4.68
CA ASP A 86 -1.26 -25.18 5.41
C ASP A 86 -2.19 -24.02 5.03
N GLY A 87 -1.89 -23.32 3.92
CA GLY A 87 -2.70 -22.24 3.41
C GLY A 87 -4.09 -22.70 2.98
N VAL A 88 -5.10 -22.06 3.55
CA VAL A 88 -6.50 -22.20 3.15
C VAL A 88 -7.07 -20.83 2.80
N VAL A 89 -8.00 -20.79 1.86
CA VAL A 89 -8.81 -19.61 1.60
C VAL A 89 -9.96 -19.57 2.60
N VAL A 90 -10.22 -18.41 3.18
CA VAL A 90 -11.41 -18.15 3.99
C VAL A 90 -12.32 -17.19 3.24
N VAL A 91 -13.61 -17.54 3.16
CA VAL A 91 -14.66 -16.72 2.53
C VAL A 91 -15.57 -16.16 3.62
N LEU A 92 -15.67 -14.83 3.67
CA LEU A 92 -16.57 -14.10 4.56
C LEU A 92 -17.63 -13.33 3.75
N ARG A 93 -18.83 -13.16 4.32
CA ARG A 93 -19.85 -12.25 3.78
C ARG A 93 -20.30 -11.20 4.79
N SER A 94 -20.81 -10.07 4.30
CA SER A 94 -21.36 -8.98 5.13
C SER A 94 -22.46 -8.20 4.39
N SER A 95 -23.47 -7.74 5.13
CA SER A 95 -24.47 -6.78 4.63
C SER A 95 -24.17 -5.32 5.01
N ASP A 96 -23.15 -5.05 5.85
CA ASP A 96 -22.93 -3.72 6.45
C ASP A 96 -21.45 -3.28 6.56
N LEU A 97 -20.51 -4.09 6.06
CA LEU A 97 -19.05 -3.93 6.18
C LEU A 97 -18.52 -3.89 7.63
N ARG A 98 -19.32 -4.28 8.63
CA ARG A 98 -18.96 -4.22 10.06
C ARG A 98 -19.07 -5.59 10.74
N ARG A 99 -20.09 -6.37 10.40
CA ARG A 99 -20.29 -7.75 10.82
C ARG A 99 -19.99 -8.67 9.65
N TRP A 100 -19.23 -9.72 9.91
CA TRP A 100 -18.75 -10.65 8.89
C TRP A 100 -18.97 -12.07 9.36
N ASP A 101 -19.66 -12.87 8.55
CA ASP A 101 -19.90 -14.29 8.80
C ASP A 101 -18.90 -15.12 7.98
N GLU A 102 -18.20 -16.07 8.60
CA GLU A 102 -17.40 -17.08 7.87
C GLU A 102 -18.37 -18.10 7.26
N VAL A 103 -18.38 -18.21 5.92
CA VAL A 103 -19.33 -19.04 5.16
C VAL A 103 -18.69 -20.23 4.47
N ALA A 104 -17.40 -20.13 4.11
CA ALA A 104 -16.64 -21.26 3.60
C ALA A 104 -15.16 -21.16 3.99
N VAL A 105 -14.52 -22.32 4.13
CA VAL A 105 -13.06 -22.46 4.16
C VAL A 105 -12.71 -23.44 3.04
N LEU A 106 -11.95 -22.95 2.06
CA LEU A 106 -11.61 -23.68 0.84
C LEU A 106 -10.13 -24.07 0.91
N ALA A 107 -9.85 -25.37 0.83
CA ALA A 107 -8.50 -25.90 0.89
C ALA A 107 -8.09 -26.50 -0.46
N THR A 108 -6.81 -26.40 -0.78
CA THR A 108 -6.16 -27.13 -1.87
C THR A 108 -5.27 -28.25 -1.30
N PRO A 109 -4.69 -29.14 -2.13
CA PRO A 109 -3.88 -30.25 -1.61
C PRO A 109 -2.60 -29.87 -0.85
N ASN A 110 -2.08 -28.65 -1.04
CA ASN A 110 -0.85 -28.16 -0.41
C ASN A 110 -1.06 -26.83 0.31
N ASP A 111 -1.13 -25.72 -0.44
CA ASP A 111 -1.00 -24.36 0.09
C ASP A 111 -1.76 -23.37 -0.81
N ALA A 112 -2.99 -23.02 -0.42
CA ALA A 112 -3.84 -22.13 -1.19
C ALA A 112 -3.36 -20.67 -1.06
N ARG A 113 -2.84 -20.11 -2.15
CA ARG A 113 -2.18 -18.80 -2.19
C ARG A 113 -2.82 -17.82 -3.16
N ASP A 114 -2.65 -16.54 -2.83
CA ASP A 114 -2.94 -15.36 -3.65
C ASP A 114 -4.41 -15.20 -4.06
N VAL A 115 -5.34 -15.61 -3.19
CA VAL A 115 -6.77 -15.66 -3.51
C VAL A 115 -7.36 -14.35 -4.06
N LYS A 116 -8.21 -14.45 -5.08
CA LYS A 116 -8.99 -13.34 -5.65
C LYS A 116 -10.46 -13.71 -5.85
N LEU A 117 -11.30 -12.69 -5.92
CA LEU A 117 -12.71 -12.78 -6.26
C LEU A 117 -12.95 -12.32 -7.70
N ALA A 118 -13.89 -12.97 -8.38
CA ALA A 118 -14.57 -12.40 -9.53
C ALA A 118 -16.08 -12.61 -9.39
N ALA A 119 -16.85 -11.53 -9.46
CA ALA A 119 -18.30 -11.57 -9.49
C ALA A 119 -18.78 -11.51 -10.95
N THR A 120 -19.69 -12.42 -11.32
CA THR A 120 -20.37 -12.42 -12.63
C THR A 120 -21.87 -12.15 -12.43
N GLU A 121 -22.69 -12.21 -13.48
CA GLU A 121 -24.16 -12.09 -13.33
C GLU A 121 -24.75 -13.35 -12.66
N ASP A 122 -24.20 -14.53 -12.96
CA ASP A 122 -24.71 -15.83 -12.50
C ASP A 122 -23.99 -16.38 -11.25
N GLU A 123 -22.65 -16.32 -11.23
CA GLU A 123 -21.80 -16.94 -10.20
C GLU A 123 -20.84 -15.97 -9.50
N LEU A 124 -20.56 -16.26 -8.23
CA LEU A 124 -19.39 -15.79 -7.52
C LEU A 124 -18.25 -16.78 -7.71
N LEU A 125 -17.08 -16.27 -8.13
CA LEU A 125 -15.90 -17.07 -8.42
C LEU A 125 -14.79 -16.73 -7.41
N VAL A 126 -14.22 -17.76 -6.79
CA VAL A 126 -13.04 -17.66 -5.92
C VAL A 126 -11.90 -18.44 -6.57
N PHE A 127 -10.78 -17.80 -6.84
CA PHE A 127 -9.63 -18.44 -7.48
C PHE A 127 -8.32 -18.18 -6.73
N CYS A 128 -7.49 -19.21 -6.65
CA CYS A 128 -6.21 -19.22 -5.94
C CYS A 128 -5.23 -20.16 -6.65
N THR A 129 -3.97 -20.17 -6.22
CA THR A 129 -2.97 -21.16 -6.67
C THR A 129 -2.65 -22.12 -5.53
N ASP A 130 -2.84 -23.42 -5.75
CA ASP A 130 -2.22 -24.44 -4.91
C ASP A 130 -0.72 -24.44 -5.18
N SER A 131 0.09 -24.02 -4.21
CA SER A 131 1.55 -23.98 -4.37
C SER A 131 2.24 -25.07 -3.56
N TRP A 132 3.36 -25.57 -4.07
CA TRP A 132 4.20 -26.51 -3.34
C TRP A 132 5.67 -26.25 -3.65
N TYR A 133 6.55 -26.89 -2.89
CA TYR A 133 7.98 -26.83 -3.12
C TYR A 133 8.59 -28.22 -3.23
N GLU A 134 9.38 -28.42 -4.27
CA GLU A 134 9.92 -29.72 -4.65
C GLU A 134 11.43 -29.65 -4.96
N PRO A 135 12.21 -30.71 -4.67
CA PRO A 135 13.63 -30.75 -4.97
C PRO A 135 13.89 -31.16 -6.43
N VAL A 136 14.46 -30.25 -7.22
CA VAL A 136 14.87 -30.50 -8.61
C VAL A 136 16.37 -30.25 -8.74
N ALA A 137 17.14 -31.31 -9.06
CA ALA A 137 18.60 -31.26 -9.20
C ALA A 137 19.33 -30.55 -8.02
N GLY A 138 18.89 -30.83 -6.79
CA GLY A 138 19.45 -30.23 -5.56
C GLY A 138 19.01 -28.79 -5.28
N ARG A 139 18.08 -28.21 -6.06
CA ARG A 139 17.50 -26.88 -5.85
C ARG A 139 16.02 -26.98 -5.48
N LYS A 140 15.53 -26.04 -4.68
CA LYS A 140 14.10 -25.87 -4.37
C LYS A 140 13.40 -25.21 -5.56
N ARG A 141 12.49 -25.91 -6.23
CA ARG A 141 11.57 -25.34 -7.25
C ARG A 141 10.21 -25.08 -6.59
N GLN A 142 9.54 -24.00 -6.97
CA GLN A 142 8.13 -23.77 -6.63
C GLN A 142 7.26 -24.36 -7.73
N GLY A 143 6.30 -25.19 -7.35
CA GLY A 143 5.18 -25.62 -8.18
C GLY A 143 3.95 -24.77 -7.90
N GLY A 144 3.01 -24.80 -8.84
CA GLY A 144 1.75 -24.08 -8.76
C GLY A 144 0.70 -24.69 -9.68
N GLN A 145 -0.51 -24.92 -9.16
CA GLN A 145 -1.68 -25.31 -9.94
C GLN A 145 -2.83 -24.35 -9.61
N PRO A 146 -3.46 -23.69 -10.60
CA PRO A 146 -4.62 -22.86 -10.34
C PRO A 146 -5.83 -23.70 -9.91
N TYR A 147 -6.57 -23.20 -8.93
CA TYR A 147 -7.86 -23.72 -8.50
C TYR A 147 -8.92 -22.63 -8.65
N LEU A 148 -10.13 -23.07 -9.01
CA LEU A 148 -11.32 -22.24 -9.16
C LEU A 148 -12.46 -22.92 -8.42
N PHE A 149 -13.14 -22.16 -7.58
CA PHE A 149 -14.39 -22.54 -6.93
C PHE A 149 -15.47 -21.56 -7.44
N SER A 150 -16.65 -22.07 -7.80
CA SER A 150 -17.80 -21.24 -8.17
C SER A 150 -19.01 -21.52 -7.27
N SER A 151 -19.85 -20.51 -7.08
CA SER A 151 -21.09 -20.58 -6.31
C SER A 151 -22.17 -19.72 -6.97
N PRO A 152 -23.34 -20.28 -7.35
CA PRO A 152 -24.42 -19.52 -7.97
C PRO A 152 -25.27 -18.74 -6.94
N ASP A 153 -25.25 -19.16 -5.67
CA ASP A 153 -26.07 -18.64 -4.57
C ASP A 153 -25.27 -18.00 -3.42
N GLY A 154 -23.98 -18.32 -3.27
CA GLY A 154 -23.02 -17.65 -2.37
C GLY A 154 -22.42 -18.55 -1.30
#